data_AF-A0A5C2S774-F1
#
_entry.id   AF-A0A5C2S774-F1
#
_cell.length_a   1.000
_cell.length_b   1.000
_cell.length_c   1.000
_cell.angle_alpha   90.00
_cell.angle_beta   90.00
_cell.angle_gamma   90.00
#
_symmetry.space_group_name_H-M   'P 1'
#
loop_
_entity.id
_entity.type
_entity.pdbx_description
1 polymer ?
#
loop_
_entity_poly.entity_id
_entity_poly.type
_entity_poly.pdbx_seq_one_letter_code
_entity_poly.pdbx_strand_id
1 'polypeptide(L)'
;MSRHQLLQLAIPLIKTHGFSREALARSVLYLPKPHEQPLSDAAVNSLFGNGDDARRTLITGWLDHAREDMRTVPVTGAAPASLKDVLARRLKANEEVLPLLPEAFALLASPTYGLPPLDPMPGLKHVSKVADDACYIIGDTSVGPAWFRRRAAIAAAYGAAELHQLTSPNTAYQFLDDVLNLTNKVDSSVSEVELFGKYIWRSWAGIIRSSGVLP
;
A
#
# COMPACT_ATOMS: atom_id res chain seq x y z
N MET A 1 -1.11 26.67 6.96
CA MET A 1 -1.11 25.22 7.29
C MET A 1 -1.58 24.46 6.06
N SER A 2 -0.73 23.65 5.44
CA SER A 2 -1.14 22.90 4.23
C SER A 2 -1.74 21.55 4.61
N ARG A 3 -2.78 21.11 3.90
CA ARG A 3 -3.40 19.78 4.06
C ARG A 3 -2.36 18.65 3.99
N HIS A 4 -1.40 18.78 3.08
CA HIS A 4 -0.33 17.80 2.88
C HIS A 4 0.58 17.70 4.12
N GLN A 5 0.98 18.82 4.72
CA GLN A 5 1.82 18.81 5.93
C GLN A 5 1.13 18.10 7.10
N LEU A 6 -0.17 18.34 7.28
CA LEU A 6 -0.95 17.65 8.32
C LEU A 6 -1.07 16.16 8.08
N LEU A 7 -1.27 15.76 6.81
CA LEU A 7 -1.32 14.36 6.44
C LEU A 7 -0.01 13.64 6.76
N GLN A 8 1.13 14.26 6.49
CA GLN A 8 2.45 13.75 6.87
C GLN A 8 2.61 13.62 8.39
N LEU A 9 2.17 14.64 9.15
CA LEU A 9 2.19 14.60 10.61
C LEU A 9 1.21 13.58 11.22
N ALA A 10 0.17 13.19 10.49
CA ALA A 10 -0.78 12.17 10.92
C ALA A 10 -0.24 10.74 10.78
N ILE A 11 0.73 10.49 9.89
CA ILE A 11 1.23 9.15 9.59
C ILE A 11 1.82 8.44 10.83
N PRO A 12 2.72 9.07 11.62
CA PRO A 12 3.24 8.43 12.84
C PRO A 12 2.15 8.12 13.87
N LEU A 13 1.03 8.85 13.84
CA LEU A 13 -0.09 8.72 14.77
C LEU A 13 -0.96 7.49 14.48
N ILE A 14 -0.81 6.87 13.30
CA ILE A 14 -1.55 5.65 12.94
C ILE A 14 -1.25 4.52 13.93
N LYS A 15 -0.01 4.43 14.45
CA LYS A 15 0.39 3.37 15.39
C LYS A 15 -0.42 3.39 16.69
N THR A 16 -0.84 4.58 17.14
CA THR A 16 -1.55 4.77 18.41
C THR A 16 -3.04 5.00 18.21
N HIS A 17 -3.46 5.59 17.09
CA HIS A 17 -4.85 5.99 16.84
C HIS A 17 -5.50 5.27 15.66
N GLY A 18 -4.79 4.39 14.97
CA GLY A 18 -5.27 3.67 13.79
C GLY A 18 -5.42 4.56 12.55
N PHE A 19 -5.93 3.97 11.46
CA PHE A 19 -6.35 4.71 10.27
C PHE A 19 -7.69 5.41 10.52
N SER A 20 -7.65 6.44 11.37
CA SER A 20 -8.83 7.09 11.94
C SER A 20 -8.86 8.60 11.71
N ARG A 21 -10.05 9.17 11.91
CA ARG A 21 -10.25 10.63 11.93
C ARG A 21 -9.52 11.28 13.10
N GLU A 22 -9.35 10.56 14.21
CA GLU A 22 -8.63 11.05 15.39
C GLU A 22 -7.14 11.25 15.09
N ALA A 23 -6.51 10.35 14.34
CA ALA A 23 -5.13 10.51 13.90
C ALA A 23 -4.95 11.80 13.06
N LEU A 24 -5.90 12.07 12.16
CA LEU A 24 -5.93 13.32 11.38
C LEU A 24 -6.16 14.55 12.27
N ALA A 25 -7.11 14.47 13.21
CA ALA A 25 -7.45 15.58 14.09
C ALA A 25 -6.27 16.00 14.98
N ARG A 26 -5.48 15.03 15.46
CA ARG A 26 -4.30 15.27 16.31
C ARG A 26 -3.07 15.78 15.56
N SER A 27 -3.03 15.67 14.24
CA SER A 27 -1.85 16.09 13.45
C SER A 27 -1.43 17.55 13.69
N VAL A 28 -2.38 18.46 13.98
CA VAL A 28 -2.12 19.88 14.27
C VAL A 28 -1.33 20.12 15.56
N LEU A 29 -1.36 19.17 16.49
CA LEU A 29 -0.61 19.24 17.75
C LEU A 29 0.90 19.06 17.52
N TYR A 30 1.30 18.58 16.34
CA TYR A 30 2.70 18.30 15.98
C TYR A 30 3.27 19.31 14.96
N LEU A 31 2.56 20.42 14.72
CA LEU A 31 3.08 21.49 13.89
C LEU A 31 4.26 22.21 14.57
N PRO A 32 5.17 22.85 13.81
CA PRO A 32 6.24 23.67 14.40
C PRO A 32 5.74 24.75 15.35
N LYS A 33 4.53 25.27 15.09
CA LYS A 33 3.74 26.05 16.03
C LYS A 33 2.47 25.25 16.36
N PRO A 34 2.49 24.43 17.43
CA PRO A 34 1.38 23.55 17.77
C PRO A 34 0.08 24.30 18.03
N HIS A 35 -1.03 23.70 17.61
CA HIS A 35 -2.34 24.08 18.15
C HIS A 35 -2.53 23.49 19.56
N GLU A 36 -3.34 24.15 20.38
CA GLU A 36 -3.64 23.69 21.75
C GLU A 36 -4.60 22.49 21.77
N GLN A 37 -5.47 22.39 20.76
CA GLN A 37 -6.51 21.36 20.68
C GLN A 37 -6.50 20.68 19.31
N PRO A 38 -6.96 19.42 19.22
CA PRO A 38 -7.18 18.74 17.94
C PRO A 38 -8.14 19.52 17.03
N LEU A 39 -8.09 19.23 15.73
CA LEU A 39 -9.07 19.77 14.78
C LEU A 39 -10.49 19.35 15.17
N SER A 40 -11.45 20.26 15.01
CA SER A 40 -12.86 19.92 15.10
C SER A 40 -13.29 19.01 13.96
N ASP A 41 -14.40 18.28 14.14
CA ASP A 41 -14.95 17.41 13.10
C ASP A 41 -15.24 18.14 11.78
N ALA A 42 -15.72 19.38 11.85
CA ALA A 42 -15.96 20.22 10.68
C ALA A 42 -14.66 20.52 9.92
N ALA A 43 -13.56 20.76 10.64
CA ALA A 43 -12.27 20.99 10.03
C ALA A 43 -11.69 19.70 9.42
N VAL A 44 -11.82 18.55 10.09
CA VAL A 44 -11.43 17.25 9.53
C VAL A 44 -12.21 16.95 8.24
N ASN A 45 -13.52 17.20 8.24
CA ASN A 45 -14.38 17.03 7.07
C ASN A 45 -13.93 17.90 5.89
N SER A 46 -13.70 19.19 6.15
CA SER A 46 -13.29 20.15 5.13
C SER A 46 -11.90 19.85 4.54
N LEU A 47 -10.98 19.35 5.36
CA LEU A 47 -9.59 19.11 4.94
C LEU A 47 -9.36 17.73 4.35
N PHE A 48 -10.05 16.69 4.84
CA PHE A 48 -9.73 15.30 4.52
C PHE A 48 -10.89 14.50 3.95
N GLY A 49 -12.12 15.04 3.97
CA GLY A 49 -13.33 14.36 3.50
C GLY A 49 -14.24 13.92 4.64
N ASN A 50 -15.47 13.54 4.30
CA ASN A 50 -16.50 13.19 5.27
C ASN A 50 -16.42 11.71 5.67
N GLY A 51 -16.66 11.41 6.95
CA GLY A 51 -16.73 10.02 7.43
C GLY A 51 -15.50 9.19 7.04
N ASP A 52 -15.74 8.09 6.33
CA ASP A 52 -14.72 7.17 5.85
C ASP A 52 -13.79 7.76 4.76
N ASP A 53 -14.19 8.81 4.03
CA ASP A 53 -13.32 9.45 3.04
C ASP A 53 -12.09 10.09 3.68
N ALA A 54 -12.23 10.60 4.91
CA ALA A 54 -11.08 11.06 5.70
C ALA A 54 -10.11 9.91 5.98
N ARG A 55 -10.64 8.74 6.37
CA ARG A 55 -9.84 7.55 6.65
C ARG A 55 -9.15 7.05 5.38
N ARG A 56 -9.86 6.99 4.24
CA ARG A 56 -9.28 6.66 2.92
C ARG A 56 -8.18 7.63 2.52
N THR A 57 -8.36 8.92 2.80
CA THR A 57 -7.32 9.95 2.58
C THR A 57 -6.08 9.65 3.42
N LEU A 58 -6.23 9.28 4.69
CA LEU A 58 -5.11 8.90 5.55
C LEU A 58 -4.41 7.63 5.05
N ILE A 59 -5.17 6.59 4.68
CA ILE A 59 -4.61 5.34 4.13
C ILE A 59 -3.83 5.64 2.86
N THR A 60 -4.39 6.41 1.93
CA THR A 60 -3.72 6.79 0.68
C THR A 60 -2.45 7.60 0.96
N GLY A 61 -2.50 8.54 1.91
CA GLY A 61 -1.33 9.32 2.33
C GLY A 61 -0.21 8.45 2.90
N TRP A 62 -0.56 7.47 3.74
CA TRP A 62 0.40 6.51 4.26
C TRP A 62 1.00 5.61 3.16
N LEU A 63 0.17 5.12 2.22
CA LEU A 63 0.66 4.36 1.06
C LEU A 63 1.60 5.19 0.19
N ASP A 64 1.31 6.47 0.01
CA ASP A 64 2.15 7.41 -0.75
C ASP A 64 3.49 7.65 -0.04
N HIS A 65 3.48 7.91 1.27
CA HIS A 65 4.69 8.07 2.09
C HIS A 65 5.56 6.80 2.09
N ALA A 66 4.96 5.62 2.26
CA ALA A 66 5.69 4.36 2.22
C ALA A 66 6.33 4.06 0.85
N ARG A 67 5.81 4.65 -0.24
CA ARG A 67 6.46 4.59 -1.57
C ARG A 67 7.57 5.63 -1.71
N GLU A 68 7.42 6.81 -1.13
CA GLU A 68 8.52 7.79 -1.08
C GLU A 68 9.74 7.20 -0.35
N ASP A 69 9.50 6.44 0.73
CA ASP A 69 10.54 5.73 1.47
C ASP A 69 11.31 4.70 0.63
N MET A 70 10.71 4.15 -0.44
CA MET A 70 11.41 3.25 -1.36
C MET A 70 12.60 3.95 -2.04
N ARG A 71 12.49 5.26 -2.28
CA ARG A 71 13.54 6.06 -2.95
C ARG A 71 14.75 6.30 -2.05
N THR A 72 14.63 6.01 -0.76
CA THR A 72 15.73 6.12 0.21
C THR A 72 16.62 4.87 0.23
N VAL A 73 16.31 3.84 -0.58
CA VAL A 73 17.17 2.67 -0.70
C VAL A 73 18.53 3.11 -1.26
N PRO A 74 19.63 2.90 -0.53
CA PRO A 74 20.93 3.38 -0.94
C PRO A 74 21.42 2.67 -2.20
N VAL A 75 21.89 3.47 -3.15
CA VAL A 75 22.63 2.98 -4.33
C VAL A 75 24.05 2.67 -3.84
N THR A 76 24.42 1.39 -3.82
CA THR A 76 25.76 0.98 -3.36
C THR A 76 26.76 1.07 -4.51
N GLY A 77 27.55 2.15 -4.52
CA GLY A 77 28.55 2.38 -5.57
C GLY A 77 27.91 2.70 -6.92
N ALA A 78 28.39 2.04 -7.99
CA ALA A 78 27.94 2.27 -9.37
C ALA A 78 26.76 1.38 -9.81
N ALA A 79 26.30 0.46 -8.95
CA ALA A 79 25.22 -0.46 -9.28
C ALA A 79 23.85 0.14 -8.87
N PRO A 80 22.82 0.08 -9.72
CA PRO A 80 21.47 0.53 -9.35
C PRO A 80 20.94 -0.27 -8.15
N ALA A 81 19.99 0.32 -7.42
CA ALA A 81 19.33 -0.37 -6.32
C ALA A 81 18.70 -1.70 -6.81
N SER A 82 18.81 -2.76 -6.01
CA SER A 82 18.19 -4.04 -6.33
C SER A 82 16.67 -3.93 -6.24
N LEU A 83 15.95 -4.51 -7.22
CA LEU A 83 14.49 -4.59 -7.19
C LEU A 83 13.99 -5.25 -5.89
N LYS A 84 14.70 -6.29 -5.43
CA LYS A 84 14.40 -6.98 -4.18
C LYS A 84 14.47 -6.03 -2.99
N ASP A 85 15.52 -5.23 -2.89
CA ASP A 85 15.73 -4.31 -1.76
C ASP A 85 14.69 -3.17 -1.77
N VAL A 86 14.33 -2.69 -2.95
CA VAL A 86 13.30 -1.66 -3.15
C VAL A 86 11.92 -2.15 -2.70
N LEU A 87 11.50 -3.34 -3.12
CA LEU A 87 10.22 -3.92 -2.72
C LEU A 87 10.23 -4.38 -1.26
N ALA A 88 11.35 -4.91 -0.75
CA ALA A 88 11.52 -5.24 0.66
C ALA A 88 11.40 -3.99 1.54
N ARG A 89 11.96 -2.85 1.11
CA ARG A 89 11.78 -1.57 1.82
C ARG A 89 10.31 -1.19 1.93
N ARG A 90 9.54 -1.35 0.84
CA ARG A 90 8.11 -1.10 0.87
C ARG A 90 7.37 -2.05 1.81
N LEU A 91 7.65 -3.36 1.76
CA LEU A 91 7.06 -4.34 2.69
C LEU A 91 7.38 -4.01 4.16
N LYS A 92 8.61 -3.54 4.43
CA LYS A 92 9.02 -3.16 5.78
C LYS A 92 8.17 -2.04 6.37
N ALA A 93 7.74 -1.07 5.56
CA ALA A 93 6.87 0.01 6.02
C ALA A 93 5.51 -0.48 6.54
N ASN A 94 5.08 -1.70 6.19
CA ASN A 94 3.86 -2.31 6.71
C ASN A 94 4.02 -2.81 8.14
N GLU A 95 5.24 -3.18 8.59
CA GLU A 95 5.46 -3.87 9.87
C GLU A 95 4.93 -3.08 11.06
N GLU A 96 5.08 -1.75 11.03
CA GLU A 96 4.70 -0.89 12.15
C GLU A 96 3.18 -0.75 12.35
N VAL A 97 2.41 -1.05 11.31
CA VAL A 97 0.94 -0.90 11.30
C VAL A 97 0.25 -2.18 10.83
N LEU A 98 0.97 -3.30 10.79
CA LEU A 98 0.53 -4.57 10.20
C LEU A 98 -0.82 -5.06 10.77
N PRO A 99 -1.10 -4.97 12.08
CA PRO A 99 -2.39 -5.37 12.65
C PRO A 99 -3.57 -4.52 12.16
N LEU A 100 -3.32 -3.32 11.65
CA LEU A 100 -4.32 -2.34 11.22
C LEU A 100 -4.60 -2.43 9.71
N LEU A 101 -3.73 -3.08 8.95
CA LEU A 101 -3.83 -3.15 7.48
C LEU A 101 -5.03 -3.94 6.96
N PRO A 102 -5.47 -5.06 7.57
CA PRO A 102 -6.66 -5.75 7.09
C PRO A 102 -7.90 -4.86 7.07
N GLU A 103 -8.13 -4.08 8.14
CA GLU A 103 -9.24 -3.12 8.21
C GLU A 103 -9.05 -1.98 7.20
N ALA A 104 -7.83 -1.43 7.09
CA ALA A 104 -7.54 -0.35 6.14
C ALA A 104 -7.76 -0.78 4.68
N PHE A 105 -7.34 -1.98 4.31
CA PHE A 105 -7.53 -2.53 2.96
C PHE A 105 -8.98 -2.92 2.70
N ALA A 106 -9.68 -3.48 3.69
CA ALA A 106 -11.13 -3.71 3.59
C ALA A 106 -11.88 -2.40 3.39
N LEU A 107 -11.49 -1.34 4.10
CA LEU A 107 -12.04 -0.01 3.87
C LEU A 107 -11.75 0.44 2.45
N LEU A 108 -10.49 0.45 2.01
CA LEU A 108 -10.13 0.82 0.63
C LEU A 108 -10.94 0.06 -0.42
N ALA A 109 -11.18 -1.23 -0.22
CA ALA A 109 -11.93 -2.07 -1.13
C ALA A 109 -13.46 -1.94 -0.99
N SER A 110 -13.99 -1.23 0.02
CA SER A 110 -15.43 -1.04 0.13
C SER A 110 -15.92 0.05 -0.84
N PRO A 111 -17.05 -0.16 -1.53
CA PRO A 111 -17.57 0.78 -2.52
C PRO A 111 -17.99 2.09 -1.86
N THR A 112 -17.69 3.23 -2.49
CA THR A 112 -18.18 4.54 -2.04
C THR A 112 -19.66 4.74 -2.38
N TYR A 113 -20.13 4.12 -3.48
CA TYR A 113 -21.50 4.19 -3.95
C TYR A 113 -21.93 2.86 -4.60
N GLY A 114 -23.04 2.28 -4.15
CA GLY A 114 -23.73 1.18 -4.85
C GLY A 114 -23.00 -0.18 -4.87
N LEU A 115 -23.49 -1.08 -5.74
CA LEU A 115 -22.88 -2.38 -6.08
C LEU A 115 -21.77 -2.16 -7.12
N PRO A 116 -20.68 -2.96 -7.15
CA PRO A 116 -20.47 -4.27 -6.50
C PRO A 116 -20.09 -4.19 -5.01
N PRO A 117 -20.19 -5.30 -4.25
CA PRO A 117 -19.88 -5.32 -2.82
C PRO A 117 -18.40 -5.03 -2.49
N LEU A 118 -17.51 -5.10 -3.50
CA LEU A 118 -16.08 -4.82 -3.38
C LEU A 118 -15.58 -4.11 -4.64
N ASP A 119 -14.75 -3.08 -4.46
CA ASP A 119 -14.02 -2.38 -5.51
C ASP A 119 -12.52 -2.79 -5.47
N PRO A 120 -12.03 -3.55 -6.46
CA PRO A 120 -10.62 -3.94 -6.51
C PRO A 120 -9.70 -2.82 -6.99
N MET A 121 -10.24 -1.74 -7.57
CA MET A 121 -9.45 -0.70 -8.23
C MET A 121 -8.43 0.00 -7.32
N PRO A 122 -8.74 0.32 -6.04
CA PRO A 122 -7.77 0.91 -5.13
C PRO A 122 -6.57 0.01 -4.87
N GLY A 123 -6.81 -1.29 -4.68
CA GLY A 123 -5.74 -2.28 -4.48
C GLY A 123 -4.87 -2.44 -5.73
N LEU A 124 -5.49 -2.56 -6.90
CA LEU A 124 -4.77 -2.65 -8.18
C LEU A 124 -3.92 -1.39 -8.45
N LYS A 125 -4.48 -0.21 -8.16
CA LYS A 125 -3.78 1.07 -8.31
C LYS A 125 -2.59 1.18 -7.35
N HIS A 126 -2.75 0.70 -6.11
CA HIS A 126 -1.68 0.66 -5.12
C HIS A 126 -0.49 -0.19 -5.60
N VAL A 127 -0.71 -1.46 -5.95
CA VAL A 127 0.38 -2.34 -6.39
C VAL A 127 1.00 -1.90 -7.72
N SER A 128 0.20 -1.30 -8.62
CA SER A 128 0.70 -0.74 -9.88
C SER A 128 1.62 0.45 -9.65
N LYS A 129 1.29 1.35 -8.71
CA LYS A 129 2.15 2.47 -8.34
C LYS A 129 3.47 2.00 -7.71
N VAL A 130 3.41 1.01 -6.83
CA VAL A 130 4.62 0.39 -6.24
C VAL A 130 5.52 -0.18 -7.33
N ALA A 131 4.94 -0.90 -8.31
CA ALA A 131 5.70 -1.47 -9.42
C ALA A 131 6.32 -0.39 -10.32
N ASP A 132 5.61 0.69 -10.60
CA ASP A 132 6.13 1.79 -11.41
C ASP A 132 7.28 2.53 -10.71
N ASP A 133 7.09 2.90 -9.44
CA ASP A 133 8.14 3.51 -8.61
C ASP A 133 9.36 2.57 -8.49
N ALA A 134 9.14 1.27 -8.30
CA ALA A 134 10.24 0.29 -8.24
C ALA A 134 11.00 0.21 -9.56
N CYS A 135 10.31 0.11 -10.71
CA CYS A 135 10.94 0.13 -12.02
C CYS A 135 11.73 1.42 -12.26
N TYR A 136 11.21 2.56 -11.82
CA TYR A 136 11.92 3.84 -11.91
C TYR A 136 13.21 3.84 -11.08
N ILE A 137 13.14 3.40 -9.80
CA ILE A 137 14.29 3.39 -8.88
C ILE A 137 15.41 2.48 -9.39
N ILE A 138 15.10 1.33 -9.98
CA ILE A 138 16.11 0.40 -10.50
C ILE A 138 16.64 0.78 -11.88
N GLY A 139 16.12 1.86 -12.49
CA GLY A 139 16.51 2.29 -13.83
C GLY A 139 16.04 1.34 -14.94
N ASP A 140 14.83 0.77 -14.84
CA ASP A 140 14.26 -0.08 -15.89
C ASP A 140 14.15 0.67 -17.24
N THR A 141 14.76 0.10 -18.29
CA THR A 141 14.76 0.66 -19.65
C THR A 141 13.74 -0.01 -20.57
N SER A 142 12.81 -0.82 -20.04
CA SER A 142 11.80 -1.53 -20.84
C SER A 142 10.91 -0.55 -21.60
N VAL A 143 10.55 -0.89 -22.84
CA VAL A 143 9.66 -0.07 -23.70
C VAL A 143 8.59 -0.95 -24.36
N GLY A 144 7.52 -0.34 -24.87
CA GLY A 144 6.45 -1.04 -25.59
C GLY A 144 5.79 -2.15 -24.75
N PRO A 145 5.41 -3.30 -25.33
CA PRO A 145 4.76 -4.39 -24.60
C PRO A 145 5.58 -4.97 -23.43
N ALA A 146 6.92 -4.90 -23.49
CA ALA A 146 7.78 -5.36 -22.40
C ALA A 146 7.64 -4.49 -21.14
N TRP A 147 7.45 -3.18 -21.32
CA TRP A 147 7.21 -2.23 -20.22
C TRP A 147 5.99 -2.62 -19.39
N PHE A 148 4.88 -2.96 -20.05
CA PHE A 148 3.63 -3.38 -19.39
C PHE A 148 3.79 -4.72 -18.69
N ARG A 149 4.39 -5.71 -19.36
CA ARG A 149 4.60 -7.05 -18.80
C ARG A 149 5.44 -7.00 -17.54
N ARG A 150 6.55 -6.25 -17.56
CA ARG A 150 7.44 -6.12 -16.40
C ARG A 150 6.74 -5.50 -15.20
N ARG A 151 5.97 -4.43 -15.40
CA ARG A 151 5.22 -3.79 -14.30
C ARG A 151 4.09 -4.66 -13.77
N ALA A 152 3.38 -5.38 -14.65
CA ALA A 152 2.35 -6.32 -14.24
C ALA A 152 2.94 -7.47 -13.39
N ALA A 153 4.07 -8.03 -13.82
CA ALA A 153 4.83 -9.03 -13.07
C ALA A 153 5.24 -8.54 -11.67
N ILE A 154 5.84 -7.35 -11.59
CA ILE A 154 6.27 -6.75 -10.31
C ILE A 154 5.08 -6.45 -9.42
N ALA A 155 4.00 -5.87 -9.97
CA ALA A 155 2.79 -5.56 -9.21
C ALA A 155 2.13 -6.83 -8.64
N ALA A 156 2.08 -7.91 -9.42
CA ALA A 156 1.58 -9.20 -8.97
C ALA A 156 2.46 -9.78 -7.85
N ALA A 157 3.79 -9.80 -8.04
CA ALA A 157 4.74 -10.31 -7.06
C ALA A 157 4.66 -9.55 -5.72
N TYR A 158 4.71 -8.22 -5.77
CA TYR A 158 4.57 -7.37 -4.59
C TYR A 158 3.20 -7.55 -3.94
N GLY A 159 2.12 -7.53 -4.71
CA GLY A 159 0.76 -7.69 -4.20
C GLY A 159 0.57 -9.01 -3.45
N ALA A 160 1.05 -10.12 -3.99
CA ALA A 160 0.99 -11.40 -3.27
C ALA A 160 1.84 -11.40 -2.00
N ALA A 161 3.05 -10.83 -2.03
CA ALA A 161 3.90 -10.76 -0.85
C ALA A 161 3.30 -9.87 0.25
N GLU A 162 2.68 -8.75 -0.10
CA GLU A 162 2.00 -7.86 0.86
C GLU A 162 0.82 -8.58 1.54
N LEU A 163 0.09 -9.40 0.80
CA LEU A 163 -1.01 -10.19 1.37
C LEU A 163 -0.53 -11.35 2.21
N HIS A 164 0.50 -12.04 1.73
CA HIS A 164 1.17 -13.07 2.49
C HIS A 164 1.72 -12.50 3.80
N GLN A 165 2.20 -11.25 3.81
CA GLN A 165 2.65 -10.57 5.02
C GLN A 165 1.54 -10.40 6.06
N LEU A 166 0.28 -10.22 5.64
CA LEU A 166 -0.86 -10.07 6.57
C LEU A 166 -1.14 -11.36 7.35
N THR A 167 -0.83 -12.53 6.79
CA THR A 167 -1.10 -13.84 7.41
C THR A 167 0.16 -14.54 7.92
N SER A 168 1.31 -14.26 7.33
CA SER A 168 2.60 -14.91 7.60
C SER A 168 3.75 -13.88 7.53
N PRO A 169 3.83 -12.95 8.51
CA PRO A 169 4.75 -11.81 8.46
C PRO A 169 6.23 -12.22 8.36
N ASN A 170 6.61 -13.27 9.11
CA ASN A 170 8.01 -13.71 9.24
C ASN A 170 8.59 -14.29 7.93
N THR A 171 7.75 -14.70 6.98
CA THR A 171 8.18 -15.33 5.72
C THR A 171 7.91 -14.46 4.49
N ALA A 172 7.37 -13.26 4.66
CA ALA A 172 6.98 -12.38 3.55
C ALA A 172 8.15 -11.99 2.62
N TYR A 173 9.33 -11.71 3.19
CA TYR A 173 10.50 -11.35 2.40
C TYR A 173 11.05 -12.49 1.56
N GLN A 174 11.06 -13.70 2.13
CA GLN A 174 11.46 -14.91 1.40
C GLN A 174 10.44 -15.22 0.29
N PHE A 175 9.15 -15.14 0.61
CA PHE A 175 8.07 -15.33 -0.35
C PHE A 175 8.16 -14.34 -1.52
N LEU A 176 8.44 -13.05 -1.25
CA LEU A 176 8.68 -12.05 -2.30
C LEU A 176 9.84 -12.47 -3.22
N ASP A 177 10.96 -12.91 -2.65
CA ASP A 177 12.13 -13.35 -3.42
C ASP A 177 11.79 -14.56 -4.30
N ASP A 178 11.11 -15.56 -3.75
CA ASP A 178 10.68 -16.76 -4.47
C ASP A 178 9.76 -16.40 -5.66
N VAL A 179 8.79 -15.51 -5.46
CA VAL A 179 7.86 -15.08 -6.51
C VAL A 179 8.56 -14.24 -7.59
N LEU A 180 9.48 -13.34 -7.21
CA LEU A 180 10.28 -12.59 -8.17
C LEU A 180 11.19 -13.50 -8.99
N ASN A 181 11.83 -14.48 -8.37
CA ASN A 181 12.69 -15.46 -9.04
C ASN A 181 11.90 -16.34 -10.01
N LEU A 182 10.69 -16.76 -9.64
CA LEU A 182 9.79 -17.47 -10.54
C LEU A 182 9.45 -16.62 -11.77
N THR A 183 9.09 -15.36 -11.54
CA THR A 183 8.67 -14.44 -12.61
C THR A 183 9.82 -14.08 -13.56
N ASN A 184 11.07 -14.07 -13.07
CA ASN A 184 12.26 -13.86 -13.90
C ASN A 184 12.68 -15.11 -14.69
N LYS A 185 12.34 -16.32 -14.23
CA LYS A 185 12.68 -17.59 -14.89
C LYS A 185 11.64 -18.03 -15.92
N VAL A 186 10.40 -17.59 -15.78
CA VAL A 186 9.32 -17.91 -16.71
C VAL A 186 9.24 -16.79 -17.76
N ASP A 187 9.62 -17.09 -19.00
CA ASP A 187 9.29 -16.24 -20.14
C ASP A 187 7.76 -16.10 -20.22
N SER A 188 7.28 -14.92 -19.86
CA SER A 188 5.89 -14.55 -19.54
C SER A 188 4.81 -15.27 -20.37
N SER A 189 4.19 -16.31 -19.81
CA SER A 189 2.92 -16.88 -20.29
C SER A 189 1.77 -16.29 -19.47
N VAL A 190 0.81 -15.66 -20.14
CA VAL A 190 -0.35 -14.95 -19.54
C VAL A 190 -1.19 -15.85 -18.61
N SER A 191 -1.14 -17.17 -18.80
CA SER A 191 -1.91 -18.18 -18.07
C SER A 191 -1.58 -18.26 -16.57
N GLU A 192 -0.36 -17.94 -16.15
CA GLU A 192 0.04 -18.06 -14.74
C GLU A 192 -0.32 -16.83 -13.90
N VAL A 193 -0.38 -15.65 -14.52
CA VAL A 193 -0.88 -14.41 -13.87
C VAL A 193 -2.36 -14.56 -13.50
N GLU A 194 -3.14 -15.29 -14.31
CA GLU A 194 -4.54 -15.60 -14.02
C GLU A 194 -4.70 -16.59 -12.85
N LEU A 195 -3.86 -17.63 -12.79
CA LEU A 195 -3.81 -18.58 -11.68
C LEU A 195 -3.37 -17.89 -10.37
N PHE A 196 -2.43 -16.96 -10.45
CA PHE A 196 -1.93 -16.20 -9.32
C PHE A 196 -2.96 -15.17 -8.84
N GLY A 197 -3.63 -14.47 -9.76
CA GLY A 197 -4.76 -13.60 -9.46
C GLY A 197 -5.91 -14.35 -8.78
N LYS A 198 -6.19 -15.60 -9.17
CA LYS A 198 -7.18 -16.47 -8.54
C LYS A 198 -6.78 -16.91 -7.13
N TYR A 199 -5.49 -17.12 -6.87
CA TYR A 199 -4.96 -17.43 -5.54
C TYR A 199 -5.05 -16.22 -4.61
N ILE A 200 -4.60 -15.06 -5.08
CA ILE A 200 -4.72 -13.76 -4.40
C ILE A 200 -6.19 -13.47 -4.06
N TRP A 201 -7.10 -13.61 -5.03
CA TRP A 201 -8.53 -13.41 -4.84
C TRP A 201 -9.13 -14.32 -3.76
N ARG A 202 -8.73 -15.60 -3.71
CA ARG A 202 -9.18 -16.55 -2.68
C ARG A 202 -8.66 -16.17 -1.30
N SER A 203 -7.42 -15.70 -1.20
CA SER A 203 -6.86 -15.20 0.07
C SER A 203 -7.58 -13.94 0.55
N TRP A 204 -7.93 -13.01 -0.35
CA TRP A 204 -8.76 -11.85 -0.01
C TRP A 204 -10.17 -12.24 0.44
N ALA A 205 -10.83 -13.13 -0.31
CA ALA A 205 -12.18 -13.59 0.02
C ALA A 205 -12.22 -14.29 1.40
N GLY A 206 -11.17 -15.03 1.76
CA GLY A 206 -11.04 -15.66 3.08
C GLY A 206 -10.89 -14.64 4.22
N ILE A 207 -10.00 -13.65 4.03
CA ILE A 207 -9.75 -12.60 5.03
C ILE A 207 -11.02 -11.76 5.27
N ILE A 208 -11.69 -11.33 4.20
CA ILE A 208 -12.94 -10.53 4.25
C ILE A 208 -14.08 -11.32 4.92
N ARG A 209 -14.16 -12.64 4.68
CA ARG A 209 -15.17 -13.50 5.33
C ARG A 209 -14.88 -13.69 6.82
N SER A 210 -13.60 -13.73 7.22
CA SER A 210 -13.21 -13.89 8.62
C SER A 210 -13.30 -12.60 9.45
N SER A 211 -13.34 -11.43 8.81
CA SER A 211 -13.45 -10.13 9.48
C SER A 211 -14.89 -9.69 9.80
N GLY A 212 -15.90 -10.52 9.50
CA GLY A 212 -17.31 -10.27 9.83
C GLY A 212 -18.00 -9.16 9.03
N VAL A 213 -17.40 -8.72 7.92
CA VAL A 213 -17.90 -7.61 7.07
C VAL A 213 -18.97 -8.09 6.07
N LEU A 214 -19.07 -9.39 5.82
CA LEU A 214 -20.17 -10.03 5.08
C LEU A 214 -20.69 -11.23 5.90
N PRO A 215 -22.00 -11.48 5.95
CA PRO A 215 -22.57 -12.69 6.56
C PRO A 215 -22.14 -13.97 5.83
#